data_AF-A0A0P1H607-F1
#
_entry.id   AF-A0A0P1H607-F1
#
_cell.length_a   1.000
_cell.length_b   1.000
_cell.length_c   1.000
_cell.angle_alpha   90.00
_cell.angle_beta   90.00
_cell.angle_gamma   90.00
#
_symmetry.space_group_name_H-M   'P 1'
#
loop_
_entity.id
_entity.type
_entity.pdbx_description
1 polymer ?
#
loop_
_entity_poly.entity_id
_entity_poly.type
_entity_poly.pdbx_seq_one_letter_code
_entity_poly.pdbx_strand_id
1 'polypeptide(L)'
;MSNTEAPPQSKARLTGRALAVFGVTFSFAAILLSGGILLFAPQGRISSATGWEALGLDRQGWGDLHIVLAALFAGFSLWHAALHLPVFKSLLAGSKTAPQGHRTEALIALAAVLALAVLTLLQLPPASWLLDLNGYFKHVFWAR
;
A
#
# COMPACT_ATOMS: atom_id res chain seq x y z
N MET A 1 30.58 24.18 -44.00
CA MET A 1 30.03 23.04 -43.23
C MET A 1 30.61 23.11 -41.83
N SER A 2 29.92 23.75 -40.88
CA SER A 2 30.33 23.77 -39.46
C SER A 2 29.44 22.82 -38.68
N ASN A 3 30.03 21.75 -38.16
CA ASN A 3 29.35 20.77 -37.33
C ASN A 3 28.81 21.45 -36.05
N THR A 4 27.50 21.42 -35.87
CA THR A 4 26.86 21.74 -34.58
C THR A 4 26.98 20.50 -33.70
N GLU A 5 27.96 20.47 -32.81
CA GLU A 5 28.03 19.45 -31.77
C GLU A 5 26.82 19.59 -30.84
N ALA A 6 26.03 18.51 -30.71
CA ALA A 6 24.92 18.43 -29.78
C ALA A 6 25.43 18.55 -28.34
N PRO A 7 24.72 19.27 -27.44
CA PRO A 7 25.18 19.46 -26.07
C PRO A 7 25.30 18.12 -25.34
N PRO A 8 26.29 17.96 -24.43
CA PRO A 8 26.52 16.72 -23.72
C PRO A 8 25.30 16.39 -22.85
N GLN A 9 24.72 15.21 -23.09
CA GLN A 9 23.58 14.71 -22.32
C GLN A 9 24.00 14.51 -20.86
N SER A 10 23.48 15.36 -19.97
CA SER A 10 23.65 15.25 -18.53
C SER A 10 23.12 13.89 -18.05
N LYS A 11 24.02 13.01 -17.57
CA LYS A 11 23.62 11.74 -16.94
C LYS A 11 22.61 12.03 -15.82
N ALA A 12 21.41 11.45 -15.92
CA ALA A 12 20.39 11.61 -14.90
C ALA A 12 20.92 11.14 -13.54
N ARG A 13 20.98 12.05 -12.56
CA ARG A 13 21.45 11.71 -11.21
C ARG A 13 20.30 11.07 -10.44
N LEU A 14 20.52 9.86 -9.92
CA LEU A 14 19.60 9.22 -9.01
C LEU A 14 19.46 10.09 -7.75
N THR A 15 18.22 10.44 -7.39
CA THR A 15 17.93 11.21 -6.17
C THR A 15 17.20 10.33 -5.17
N GLY A 16 17.63 10.35 -3.90
CA GLY A 16 16.96 9.57 -2.84
C GLY A 16 15.49 9.94 -2.65
N ARG A 17 15.13 11.20 -2.93
CA ARG A 17 13.74 11.68 -2.91
C ARG A 17 12.89 11.04 -4.00
N ALA A 18 13.36 11.06 -5.26
CA ALA A 18 12.63 10.42 -6.35
C ALA A 18 12.51 8.91 -6.10
N LEU A 19 13.60 8.27 -5.64
CA LEU A 19 13.58 6.84 -5.32
C LEU A 19 12.58 6.51 -4.21
N ALA A 20 12.50 7.31 -3.15
CA ALA A 20 11.53 7.08 -2.08
C ALA A 20 10.09 7.24 -2.56
N VAL A 21 9.78 8.25 -3.38
CA VAL A 21 8.44 8.45 -3.95
C VAL A 21 8.04 7.29 -4.86
N PHE A 22 8.87 6.95 -5.85
CA PHE A 22 8.57 5.85 -6.76
C PHE A 22 8.58 4.49 -6.04
N GLY A 23 9.46 4.30 -5.07
CA GLY A 23 9.52 3.11 -4.23
C GLY A 23 8.21 2.88 -3.48
N VAL A 24 7.68 3.90 -2.81
CA VAL A 24 6.35 3.84 -2.15
C VAL A 24 5.26 3.55 -3.17
N THR A 25 5.23 4.23 -4.31
CA THR A 25 4.18 4.05 -5.33
C THR A 25 4.12 2.63 -5.88
N PHE A 26 5.27 2.07 -6.29
CA PHE A 26 5.29 0.73 -6.87
C PHE A 26 5.07 -0.36 -5.83
N SER A 27 5.66 -0.21 -4.63
CA SER A 27 5.42 -1.17 -3.54
C SER A 27 3.97 -1.12 -3.03
N PHE A 28 3.33 0.05 -3.00
CA PHE A 28 1.89 0.19 -2.72
C PHE A 28 1.04 -0.59 -3.72
N ALA A 29 1.30 -0.42 -5.02
CA ALA A 29 0.58 -1.17 -6.06
C ALA A 29 0.78 -2.69 -5.91
N ALA A 30 2.00 -3.13 -5.57
CA ALA A 30 2.32 -4.53 -5.39
C ALA A 30 1.62 -5.16 -4.15
N ILE A 31 1.57 -4.45 -3.02
CA ILE A 31 0.83 -4.93 -1.83
C ILE A 31 -0.68 -4.92 -2.06
N LEU A 32 -1.21 -3.96 -2.84
CA LEU A 32 -2.63 -3.90 -3.17
C LEU A 32 -3.04 -5.07 -4.05
N LEU A 33 -2.24 -5.39 -5.07
CA LEU A 33 -2.47 -6.54 -5.94
C LEU A 33 -2.40 -7.86 -5.16
N SER A 34 -1.32 -8.07 -4.41
CA SER A 34 -1.14 -9.32 -3.65
C SER A 34 -2.17 -9.48 -2.53
N GLY A 35 -2.51 -8.40 -1.82
CA GLY A 35 -3.58 -8.39 -0.83
C GLY A 35 -4.96 -8.64 -1.45
N GLY A 36 -5.21 -8.08 -2.64
CA GLY A 36 -6.41 -8.34 -3.42
C GLY A 36 -6.52 -9.82 -3.83
N ILE A 37 -5.44 -10.44 -4.30
CA ILE A 37 -5.42 -11.87 -4.62
C ILE A 37 -5.71 -12.71 -3.37
N LEU A 38 -5.10 -12.38 -2.23
CA LEU A 38 -5.31 -13.07 -0.96
C LEU A 38 -6.72 -12.86 -0.37
N LEU A 39 -7.43 -11.78 -0.74
CA LEU A 39 -8.83 -11.56 -0.36
C LEU A 39 -9.75 -12.63 -0.96
N PHE A 40 -9.48 -13.05 -2.20
CA PHE A 40 -10.28 -14.03 -2.93
C PHE A 40 -9.77 -15.47 -2.79
N ALA A 41 -8.54 -15.67 -2.33
CA ALA A 41 -7.93 -16.99 -2.24
C ALA A 41 -8.62 -17.87 -1.17
N PRO A 42 -8.87 -19.18 -1.46
CA PRO A 42 -9.38 -20.13 -0.47
C PRO A 42 -8.42 -20.28 0.71
N GLN A 43 -8.86 -20.83 1.84
CA GLN A 43 -7.98 -21.08 2.98
C GLN A 43 -7.84 -22.58 3.32
N GLY A 44 -6.65 -22.98 3.77
CA GLY A 44 -6.38 -24.30 4.34
C GLY A 44 -6.66 -25.44 3.36
N ARG A 45 -7.36 -26.48 3.85
CA ARG A 45 -7.63 -27.71 3.09
C ARG A 45 -8.36 -27.47 1.76
N ILE A 46 -9.15 -26.42 1.66
CA ILE A 46 -9.85 -26.08 0.40
C ILE A 46 -8.82 -25.70 -0.67
N SER A 47 -7.83 -24.87 -0.33
CA SER A 47 -6.76 -24.50 -1.27
C SER A 47 -5.99 -25.70 -1.81
N SER A 48 -5.67 -26.67 -0.95
CA SER A 48 -4.96 -27.89 -1.36
C SER A 48 -5.86 -28.85 -2.13
N ALA A 49 -7.14 -28.94 -1.79
CA ALA A 49 -8.09 -29.85 -2.44
C ALA A 49 -8.47 -29.37 -3.85
N THR A 50 -8.58 -28.06 -4.05
CA THR A 50 -8.92 -27.49 -5.36
C THR A 50 -7.69 -27.25 -6.23
N GLY A 51 -6.48 -27.44 -5.72
CA GLY A 51 -5.25 -27.06 -6.41
C GLY A 51 -5.25 -25.58 -6.81
N TRP A 52 -5.72 -24.70 -5.91
CA TRP A 52 -5.91 -23.30 -6.25
C TRP A 52 -4.57 -22.62 -6.51
N GLU A 53 -4.47 -21.98 -7.67
CA GLU A 53 -3.33 -21.17 -8.07
C GLU A 53 -3.83 -19.92 -8.80
N ALA A 54 -3.08 -18.83 -8.66
CA ALA A 54 -3.28 -17.61 -9.41
C ALA A 54 -1.93 -17.15 -9.97
N LEU A 55 -1.86 -16.93 -11.28
CA LEU A 55 -0.63 -16.51 -11.99
C LEU A 55 0.59 -17.42 -11.67
N GLY A 56 0.35 -18.72 -11.50
CA GLY A 56 1.40 -19.71 -11.25
C GLY A 56 1.94 -19.75 -9.81
N LEU A 57 1.30 -19.05 -8.87
CA LEU A 57 1.57 -19.18 -7.44
C LEU A 57 0.34 -19.70 -6.72
N ASP A 58 0.57 -20.63 -5.80
CA ASP A 58 -0.46 -21.07 -4.87
C ASP A 58 -0.72 -19.99 -3.80
N ARG A 59 -1.71 -20.25 -2.94
CA ARG A 59 -2.08 -19.33 -1.86
C ARG A 59 -0.90 -19.03 -0.92
N GLN A 60 -0.08 -20.04 -0.61
CA GLN A 60 1.05 -19.86 0.31
C GLN A 60 2.11 -18.95 -0.32
N GLY A 61 2.47 -19.18 -1.57
CA GLY A 61 3.39 -18.34 -2.33
C GLY A 61 2.92 -16.89 -2.43
N TRP A 62 1.62 -16.66 -2.65
CA TRP A 62 1.05 -15.31 -2.58
C TRP A 62 1.15 -14.68 -1.19
N GLY A 63 0.96 -15.47 -0.13
CA GLY A 63 1.12 -15.03 1.25
C GLY A 63 2.56 -14.61 1.56
N ASP A 64 3.52 -15.44 1.19
CA ASP A 64 4.94 -15.18 1.39
C ASP A 64 5.40 -13.95 0.59
N LEU A 65 4.98 -13.84 -0.67
CA LEU A 65 5.24 -12.68 -1.51
C LEU A 65 4.63 -11.39 -0.91
N HIS A 66 3.39 -11.45 -0.44
CA HIS A 66 2.72 -10.31 0.17
C HIS A 66 3.47 -9.80 1.41
N ILE A 67 3.95 -10.68 2.29
CA ILE A 67 4.70 -10.28 3.50
C ILE A 67 6.01 -9.59 3.12
N VAL A 68 6.77 -10.12 2.15
CA VAL A 68 8.02 -9.50 1.69
C VAL A 68 7.74 -8.13 1.06
N LEU A 69 6.71 -8.02 0.22
CA LEU A 69 6.30 -6.75 -0.38
C LEU A 69 5.81 -5.74 0.66
N ALA A 70 5.10 -6.20 1.71
CA ALA A 70 4.65 -5.35 2.81
C ALA A 70 5.82 -4.80 3.62
N ALA A 71 6.84 -5.63 3.90
CA ALA A 71 8.06 -5.19 4.56
C ALA A 71 8.81 -4.14 3.70
N LEU A 72 8.90 -4.35 2.39
CA LEU A 72 9.49 -3.39 1.46
C LEU A 72 8.72 -2.07 1.42
N PHE A 73 7.38 -2.13 1.33
CA PHE A 73 6.50 -0.96 1.35
C PHE A 73 6.64 -0.17 2.65
N ALA A 74 6.67 -0.86 3.79
CA ALA A 74 6.89 -0.23 5.09
C ALA A 74 8.26 0.48 5.13
N GLY A 75 9.32 -0.17 4.65
CA GLY A 75 10.66 0.42 4.55
C GLY A 75 10.68 1.69 3.69
N PHE A 76 10.14 1.64 2.47
CA PHE A 76 10.05 2.82 1.60
C PHE A 76 9.15 3.91 2.18
N SER A 77 8.06 3.55 2.83
CA SER A 77 7.13 4.52 3.45
C SER A 77 7.78 5.26 4.62
N LEU A 78 8.53 4.55 5.47
CA LEU A 78 9.30 5.16 6.55
C LEU A 78 10.41 6.07 6.01
N TRP A 79 11.14 5.62 4.99
CA TRP A 79 12.16 6.43 4.34
C TRP A 79 11.55 7.68 3.67
N HIS A 80 10.46 7.53 2.93
CA HIS A 80 9.70 8.63 2.34
C HIS A 80 9.26 9.62 3.41
N ALA A 81 8.66 9.15 4.50
CA ALA A 81 8.25 9.99 5.62
C ALA A 81 9.43 10.77 6.19
N ALA A 82 10.57 10.12 6.44
CA ALA A 82 11.79 10.74 6.97
C ALA A 82 12.32 11.88 6.07
N LEU A 83 12.43 11.65 4.75
CA LEU A 83 12.91 12.66 3.80
C LEU A 83 11.95 13.85 3.61
N HIS A 84 10.67 13.63 3.89
CA HIS A 84 9.60 14.62 3.72
C HIS A 84 9.06 15.17 5.05
N LEU A 85 9.70 14.87 6.19
CA LEU A 85 9.33 15.42 7.51
C LEU A 85 9.14 16.94 7.53
N PRO A 86 9.97 17.77 6.86
CA PRO A 86 9.74 19.21 6.83
C PRO A 86 8.39 19.58 6.20
N VAL A 87 7.95 18.83 5.19
CA VAL A 87 6.65 19.03 4.51
C VAL A 87 5.51 18.65 5.45
N PHE A 88 5.60 17.51 6.14
CA PHE A 88 4.61 17.12 7.16
C PHE A 88 4.48 18.19 8.26
N LYS A 89 5.62 18.71 8.74
CA LYS A 89 5.64 19.78 9.75
C LYS A 89 4.96 21.05 9.23
N SER A 90 5.25 21.48 8.00
CA SER A 90 4.61 22.67 7.44
C SER A 90 3.11 22.49 7.20
N LEU A 91 2.68 21.29 6.81
CA LEU A 91 1.25 20.99 6.64
C LEU A 91 0.50 21.05 7.98
N LEU A 92 1.09 20.51 9.05
CA LEU A 92 0.45 20.51 10.37
C LEU A 92 0.55 21.86 11.11
N ALA A 93 1.72 22.48 11.09
CA ALA A 93 1.97 23.71 11.85
C ALA A 93 1.53 24.98 11.09
N GLY A 94 1.28 24.87 9.79
CA GLY A 94 1.06 26.00 8.90
C GLY A 94 2.33 26.39 8.14
N SER A 95 2.13 27.04 7.00
CA SER A 95 3.19 27.57 6.15
C SER A 95 2.96 29.05 5.88
N LYS A 96 3.90 29.72 5.21
CA LYS A 96 3.74 31.12 4.79
C LYS A 96 2.50 31.34 3.89
N THR A 97 2.09 30.31 3.15
CA THR A 97 0.94 30.36 2.24
C THR A 97 -0.36 29.85 2.89
N ALA A 98 -0.26 29.06 3.96
CA ALA A 98 -1.41 28.55 4.72
C ALA A 98 -1.11 28.62 6.24
N PRO A 99 -1.31 29.77 6.89
CA PRO A 99 -0.89 29.99 8.28
C PRO A 99 -1.62 29.14 9.31
N GLN A 100 -2.84 28.72 8.99
CA GLN A 100 -3.70 27.93 9.89
C GLN A 100 -3.29 26.43 9.93
N GLY A 101 -2.54 25.96 8.94
CA GLY A 101 -2.20 24.54 8.77
C GLY A 101 -3.44 23.66 8.49
N HIS A 102 -3.22 22.34 8.43
CA HIS A 102 -4.23 21.32 8.10
C HIS A 102 -4.45 20.35 9.26
N ARG A 103 -4.52 20.88 10.50
CA ARG A 103 -4.64 20.05 11.72
C ARG A 103 -5.99 19.35 11.80
N THR A 104 -7.06 20.01 11.38
CA THR A 104 -8.41 19.45 11.38
C THR A 104 -8.50 18.27 10.42
N GLU A 105 -7.94 18.40 9.22
CA GLU A 105 -7.89 17.35 8.21
C GLU A 105 -7.04 16.17 8.68
N ALA A 106 -5.90 16.43 9.34
CA ALA A 106 -5.10 15.38 9.97
C ALA A 106 -5.85 14.65 11.09
N LEU A 107 -6.63 15.38 11.92
CA LEU A 107 -7.47 14.79 12.95
C LEU A 107 -8.62 13.97 12.35
N ILE A 108 -9.28 14.45 11.29
CA ILE A 108 -10.32 13.70 10.58
C ILE A 108 -9.74 12.42 9.99
N ALA A 109 -8.56 12.48 9.35
CA ALA A 109 -7.90 11.31 8.79
C ALA A 109 -7.54 10.29 9.87
N LEU A 110 -6.97 10.74 10.99
CA LEU A 110 -6.66 9.88 12.14
C LEU A 110 -7.93 9.26 12.74
N ALA A 111 -8.98 10.08 12.94
CA ALA A 111 -10.25 9.63 13.47
C ALA A 111 -10.91 8.58 12.54
N ALA A 112 -10.83 8.75 11.22
CA ALA A 112 -11.34 7.78 10.26
C ALA A 112 -10.60 6.43 10.36
N VAL A 113 -9.26 6.44 10.49
CA VAL A 113 -8.47 5.22 10.69
C VAL A 113 -8.83 4.53 11.99
N LEU A 114 -8.89 5.28 13.10
CA LEU A 114 -9.25 4.75 14.41
C LEU A 114 -10.69 4.22 14.43
N ALA A 115 -11.63 4.92 13.80
CA ALA A 115 -13.01 4.48 13.70
C ALA A 115 -13.11 3.15 12.95
N LEU A 116 -12.45 3.01 11.80
CA LEU A 116 -12.41 1.74 11.07
C LEU A 116 -11.77 0.61 11.89
N ALA A 117 -10.70 0.90 12.63
CA ALA A 117 -10.08 -0.07 13.52
C ALA A 117 -11.05 -0.54 14.63
N VAL A 118 -11.75 0.39 15.28
CA VAL A 118 -12.77 0.07 16.29
C VAL A 118 -13.91 -0.72 15.69
N LEU A 119 -14.44 -0.33 14.53
CA LEU A 119 -15.50 -1.07 13.83
C LEU A 119 -15.06 -2.50 13.49
N THR A 120 -13.80 -2.69 13.10
CA THR A 120 -13.23 -4.02 12.83
C THR A 120 -13.18 -4.86 14.11
N LEU A 121 -12.69 -4.31 15.21
CA LEU A 121 -12.60 -4.99 16.51
C LEU A 121 -13.97 -5.37 17.08
N LEU A 122 -14.98 -4.54 16.82
CA LEU A 122 -16.37 -4.78 17.25
C LEU A 122 -17.19 -5.58 16.23
N GLN A 123 -16.61 -5.96 15.08
CA GLN A 123 -17.29 -6.61 13.95
C GLN A 123 -18.56 -5.86 13.48
N LEU A 124 -18.48 -4.52 13.44
CA LEU A 124 -19.56 -3.64 13.00
C LEU A 124 -19.38 -3.20 11.53
N PRO A 125 -20.49 -2.87 10.83
CA PRO A 125 -20.41 -2.33 9.48
C PRO A 125 -19.83 -0.90 9.46
N PRO A 126 -19.16 -0.48 8.37
CA PRO A 126 -18.91 -1.24 7.14
C PRO A 126 -17.72 -2.21 7.21
N ALA A 127 -16.97 -2.26 8.31
CA ALA A 127 -15.78 -3.12 8.40
C ALA A 127 -16.14 -4.62 8.29
N SER A 128 -17.24 -5.05 8.93
CA SER A 128 -17.71 -6.43 8.86
C SER A 128 -18.06 -6.89 7.45
N TRP A 129 -18.59 -6.03 6.58
CA TRP A 129 -18.90 -6.40 5.19
C TRP A 129 -17.69 -6.93 4.42
N LEU A 130 -16.52 -6.32 4.64
CA LEU A 130 -15.29 -6.76 4.01
C LEU A 130 -14.81 -8.10 4.59
N LEU A 131 -14.99 -8.31 5.89
CA LEU A 131 -14.64 -9.57 6.56
C LEU A 131 -15.56 -10.72 6.11
N ASP A 132 -16.86 -10.45 5.98
CA ASP A 132 -17.86 -11.41 5.50
C ASP A 132 -17.57 -11.80 4.04
N LEU A 133 -17.23 -10.82 3.20
CA LEU A 133 -16.80 -11.05 1.83
C LEU A 133 -15.56 -11.97 1.78
N ASN A 134 -14.55 -11.67 2.59
CA ASN A 134 -13.34 -12.47 2.71
C ASN A 134 -13.66 -13.91 3.17
N GLY A 135 -14.51 -14.06 4.18
CA GLY A 135 -14.96 -15.35 4.70
C GLY A 135 -15.72 -16.18 3.66
N TYR A 136 -16.60 -15.55 2.88
CA TYR A 136 -17.33 -16.20 1.80
C TYR A 136 -16.40 -16.83 0.77
N PHE A 137 -15.39 -16.09 0.31
CA PHE A 137 -14.40 -16.64 -0.62
C PHE A 137 -13.57 -17.74 0.03
N LYS A 138 -13.09 -17.55 1.26
CA LYS A 138 -12.24 -18.54 1.93
C LYS A 138 -12.89 -19.90 2.18
N HIS A 139 -14.21 -19.93 2.41
CA HIS A 139 -14.89 -21.12 2.92
C HIS A 139 -16.04 -21.64 2.08
N VAL A 140 -16.73 -20.79 1.31
CA VAL A 140 -17.98 -21.17 0.65
C VAL A 140 -17.80 -21.26 -0.86
N PHE A 141 -17.19 -20.26 -1.48
CA PHE A 141 -17.13 -20.16 -2.94
C PHE A 141 -16.38 -21.34 -3.57
N TRP A 142 -15.23 -21.71 -3.01
CA TRP A 142 -14.34 -22.77 -3.53
C TRP A 142 -14.66 -24.18 -3.00
N ALA A 143 -15.56 -24.31 -2.02
CA ALA A 143 -15.91 -25.60 -1.43
C ALA A 143 -17.04 -26.34 -2.17
N ARG A 144 -17.47 -25.80 -3.32
CA ARG A 144 -18.47 -26.38 -4.21
C ARG A 144 -17.80 -27.27 -5.24
#